data_AF-F4NRU2-F1
#
_entry.id   AF-F4NRU2-F1
#
_cell.length_a   1.000
_cell.length_b   1.000
_cell.length_c   1.000
_cell.angle_alpha   90.00
_cell.angle_beta   90.00
_cell.angle_gamma   90.00
#
_symmetry.space_group_name_H-M   'P 1'
#
loop_
_entity.id
_entity.type
_entity.pdbx_description
1 polymer ?
#
loop_
_entity_poly.entity_id
_entity_poly.type
_entity_poly.pdbx_seq_one_letter_code
_entity_poly.pdbx_strand_id
1 'polypeptide(L)'
;MPSIVCANKGCGKPFEPSIEGNKECVYHSGSAVFHEGLKGWSCCTKRVTDFDAFLKIPGCTTGTHTDKAPEASVSVAAVSTTATDPKKSDDGVETFTMASVPAALPASIPAVTAPVFLEKDMHDPADAIVAPGTLCKRKTCGQSFLDDTSRSQECIHHPGAPVFHEGSKGWSCCTRRVLEFDEFLKIKGCSTSKHRFTNVHLESTDIKQVVECRRDWYQTPDTVILSIFAKKVDKLATTVVFDKTSLKVDILFLDGSSSQYHTDLFQPIDPNASKFEVLSTKLEIVLKKANSLSWVAIEPKENVTTWTTFGITGSVGTVGGKEAVVGHDAPLHLLPKH
;
A
#
# COMPACT_ATOMS: atom_id res chain seq x y z
N MET A 1 9.21 38.64 30.15
CA MET A 1 7.97 38.70 29.35
C MET A 1 7.94 37.49 28.43
N PRO A 2 6.78 36.90 28.13
CA PRO A 2 6.72 35.72 27.28
C PRO A 2 6.98 36.12 25.82
N SER A 3 8.10 35.66 25.27
CA SER A 3 8.42 35.81 23.86
C SER A 3 7.57 34.82 23.04
N ILE A 4 6.81 35.31 22.06
CA ILE A 4 5.91 34.49 21.25
C ILE A 4 6.61 34.14 19.93
N VAL A 5 6.57 32.89 19.51
CA VAL A 5 7.14 32.46 18.22
C VAL A 5 6.17 32.81 17.10
N CYS A 6 6.68 33.41 16.03
CA CYS A 6 5.87 33.79 14.87
C CYS A 6 5.25 32.57 14.18
N ALA A 7 3.93 32.61 13.98
CA ALA A 7 3.16 31.54 13.33
C ALA A 7 3.25 31.55 11.79
N ASN A 8 3.92 32.55 11.20
CA ASN A 8 4.12 32.61 9.75
C ASN A 8 5.08 31.52 9.27
N LYS A 9 4.71 30.86 8.17
CA LYS A 9 5.43 29.71 7.59
C LYS A 9 6.88 30.07 7.25
N GLY A 10 7.84 29.39 7.86
CA GLY A 10 9.27 29.61 7.62
C GLY A 10 9.87 30.83 8.31
N CYS A 11 9.12 31.56 9.16
CA CYS A 11 9.69 32.64 9.96
C CYS A 11 10.34 32.09 11.25
N GLY A 12 9.55 31.46 12.13
CA GLY A 12 10.03 30.85 13.38
C GLY A 12 10.72 31.80 14.36
N LYS A 13 10.72 33.12 14.12
CA LYS A 13 11.40 34.09 14.99
C LYS A 13 10.56 34.42 16.22
N PRO A 14 11.19 34.57 17.40
CA PRO A 14 10.54 35.14 18.57
C PRO A 14 10.23 36.63 18.34
N PHE A 15 9.02 37.06 18.70
CA PHE A 15 8.60 38.46 18.67
C PHE A 15 7.79 38.81 19.92
N GLU A 16 7.76 40.10 20.27
CA GLU A 16 6.93 40.64 21.34
C GLU A 16 5.87 41.56 20.71
N PRO A 17 4.57 41.30 20.91
CA PRO A 17 3.50 42.07 20.27
C PRO A 17 3.40 43.52 20.79
N SER A 18 4.09 43.84 21.89
CA SER A 18 4.05 45.14 22.57
C SER A 18 5.13 46.12 22.11
N ILE A 19 6.07 45.72 21.25
CA ILE A 19 7.16 46.58 20.76
C ILE A 19 6.95 46.86 19.27
N GLU A 20 6.68 48.12 18.92
CA GLU A 20 6.40 48.56 17.53
C GLU A 20 7.59 48.44 16.55
N GLY A 21 8.76 47.96 17.02
CA GLY A 21 10.01 47.91 16.27
C GLY A 21 10.39 46.56 15.63
N ASN A 22 9.64 45.47 15.86
CA ASN A 22 9.96 44.15 15.29
C ASN A 22 8.91 43.73 14.24
N LYS A 23 8.80 44.50 13.15
CA LYS A 23 7.76 44.34 12.11
C LYS A 23 8.23 43.69 10.81
N GLU A 24 9.48 43.22 10.73
CA GLU A 24 10.03 42.61 9.51
C GLU A 24 10.07 41.08 9.60
N CYS A 25 8.90 40.47 9.42
CA CYS A 25 8.76 39.02 9.26
C CYS A 25 9.03 38.63 7.80
N VAL A 26 9.97 37.73 7.55
CA VAL A 26 10.17 37.09 6.24
C VAL A 26 9.60 35.67 6.30
N TYR A 27 8.63 35.35 5.45
CA TYR A 27 7.87 34.10 5.49
C TYR A 27 7.44 33.63 4.10
N HIS A 28 6.90 32.42 4.01
CA HIS A 28 6.30 31.88 2.79
C HIS A 28 4.79 32.06 2.80
N SER A 29 4.27 32.80 1.81
CA SER A 29 2.83 32.93 1.58
C SER A 29 2.22 31.66 0.95
N GLY A 30 3.05 30.84 0.30
CA GLY A 30 2.64 29.61 -0.36
C GLY A 30 2.38 28.42 0.58
N SER A 31 1.78 27.37 0.03
CA SER A 31 1.68 26.05 0.65
C SER A 31 2.95 25.23 0.39
N ALA A 32 3.19 24.23 1.24
CA ALA A 32 4.23 23.24 1.00
C ALA A 32 3.80 22.34 -0.18
N VAL A 33 4.68 22.15 -1.15
CA VAL A 33 4.46 21.36 -2.36
C VAL A 33 5.52 20.27 -2.44
N PHE A 34 5.07 19.03 -2.62
CA PHE A 34 5.92 17.84 -2.71
C PHE A 34 5.59 17.08 -4.00
N HIS A 35 6.41 17.25 -5.04
CA HIS A 35 6.27 16.54 -6.32
C HIS A 35 7.62 15.97 -6.75
N GLU A 36 7.63 14.76 -7.32
CA GLU A 36 8.81 14.14 -7.93
C GLU A 36 10.01 13.99 -6.97
N GLY A 37 9.76 13.77 -5.67
CA GLY A 37 10.80 13.67 -4.64
C GLY A 37 11.40 15.01 -4.21
N LEU A 38 10.99 16.10 -4.85
CA LEU A 38 11.39 17.47 -4.54
C LEU A 38 10.36 18.17 -3.64
N LYS A 39 10.88 18.91 -2.67
CA LYS A 39 10.11 19.63 -1.64
C LYS A 39 10.36 21.13 -1.78
N GLY A 40 9.31 21.93 -1.70
CA GLY A 40 9.43 23.39 -1.79
C GLY A 40 8.14 24.11 -1.44
N TRP A 41 8.18 25.44 -1.46
CA TRP A 41 7.01 26.28 -1.23
C TRP A 41 6.44 26.74 -2.58
N SER A 42 5.11 26.80 -2.73
CA SER A 42 4.47 27.24 -3.98
C SER A 42 4.79 28.69 -4.35
N CYS A 43 5.16 29.55 -3.38
CA CYS A 43 5.61 30.92 -3.64
C CYS A 43 7.06 31.01 -4.15
N CYS A 44 7.81 29.91 -4.14
CA CYS A 44 9.24 29.88 -4.44
C CYS A 44 9.54 28.93 -5.61
N THR A 45 10.65 29.18 -6.30
CA THR A 45 11.21 28.23 -7.28
C THR A 45 12.22 27.26 -6.64
N LYS A 46 12.75 27.58 -5.46
CA LYS A 46 13.70 26.70 -4.75
C LYS A 46 13.03 25.37 -4.38
N ARG A 47 13.70 24.27 -4.71
CA ARG A 47 13.28 22.90 -4.46
C ARG A 47 14.45 22.14 -3.86
N VAL A 48 14.18 21.27 -2.90
CA VAL A 48 15.19 20.47 -2.20
C VAL A 48 14.71 19.03 -2.04
N THR A 49 15.64 18.09 -2.01
CA THR A 49 15.36 16.66 -1.80
C THR A 49 15.10 16.34 -0.34
N ASP A 50 15.80 17.01 0.57
CA ASP A 50 15.79 16.73 2.01
C ASP A 50 14.76 17.57 2.76
N PHE A 51 14.07 16.95 3.73
CA PHE A 51 13.03 17.62 4.50
C PHE A 51 13.58 18.70 5.45
N ASP A 52 14.73 18.46 6.06
CA ASP A 52 15.40 19.42 6.93
C ASP A 52 15.89 20.65 6.13
N ALA A 53 16.36 20.43 4.90
CA ALA A 53 16.69 21.52 3.97
C ALA A 53 15.44 22.31 3.55
N PHE A 54 14.27 21.67 3.47
CA PHE A 54 13.01 22.31 3.10
C PHE A 54 12.51 23.29 4.18
N LEU A 55 12.60 22.92 5.45
CA LEU A 55 12.26 23.80 6.57
C LEU A 55 13.19 25.02 6.67
N LYS A 56 14.43 24.89 6.17
CA LYS A 56 15.46 25.95 6.16
C LYS A 56 15.36 26.89 4.96
N ILE A 57 14.40 26.69 4.03
CA ILE A 57 14.24 27.59 2.90
C ILE A 57 13.81 28.98 3.42
N PRO A 58 14.61 30.05 3.18
CA PRO A 58 14.28 31.39 3.67
C PRO A 58 12.97 31.88 3.05
N GLY A 59 12.16 32.58 3.82
CA GLY A 59 10.88 33.14 3.38
C GLY A 59 10.99 34.00 2.11
N CYS A 60 9.94 33.99 1.30
CA CYS A 60 9.84 34.70 0.01
C CYS A 60 9.14 36.06 0.13
N THR A 61 8.40 36.30 1.21
CA THR A 61 7.49 37.43 1.40
C THR A 61 7.79 38.13 2.71
N THR A 62 7.77 39.47 2.71
CA THR A 62 7.91 40.30 3.92
C THR A 62 6.54 40.71 4.45
N GLY A 63 6.38 40.80 5.77
CA GLY A 63 5.14 41.26 6.42
C GLY A 63 5.30 41.34 7.94
N THR A 64 4.19 41.43 8.66
CA THR A 64 4.21 41.51 10.14
C THR A 64 4.16 40.12 10.78
N HIS A 65 4.77 40.00 11.96
CA HIS A 65 4.63 38.80 12.77
C HIS A 65 3.20 38.67 13.30
N THR A 66 2.68 37.44 13.32
CA THR A 66 1.37 37.09 13.87
C THR A 66 1.53 35.88 14.80
N ASP A 67 0.68 35.82 15.82
CA ASP A 67 0.53 34.65 16.72
C ASP A 67 -0.56 33.68 16.21
N LYS A 68 -1.46 34.17 15.34
CA LYS A 68 -2.54 33.38 14.76
C LYS A 68 -2.02 32.59 13.56
N ALA A 69 -2.02 31.27 13.67
CA ALA A 69 -1.75 30.38 12.54
C ALA A 69 -2.76 30.68 11.39
N PRO A 70 -2.30 30.87 10.15
CA PRO A 70 -3.21 31.09 9.04
C PRO A 70 -4.07 29.85 8.80
N GLU A 71 -5.40 30.03 8.85
CA GLU A 71 -6.38 29.01 8.49
C GLU A 71 -6.17 28.61 7.02
N ALA A 72 -6.14 27.30 6.75
CA ALA A 72 -5.97 26.78 5.40
C ALA A 72 -7.20 27.12 4.55
N SER A 73 -7.10 28.15 3.71
CA SER A 73 -8.08 28.43 2.68
C SER A 73 -7.86 27.50 1.49
N VAL A 74 -8.78 26.55 1.33
CA VAL A 74 -8.95 25.79 0.09
C VAL A 74 -9.68 26.72 -0.88
N SER A 75 -8.95 27.35 -1.81
CA SER A 75 -9.56 28.07 -2.94
C SER A 75 -9.33 27.29 -4.24
N VAL A 76 -10.46 26.76 -4.74
CA VAL A 76 -10.64 26.23 -6.08
C VAL A 76 -10.42 27.37 -7.08
N ALA A 77 -9.51 27.22 -8.03
CA ALA A 77 -9.39 28.13 -9.17
C ALA A 77 -9.73 27.37 -10.46
N ALA A 78 -10.94 27.62 -10.94
CA ALA A 78 -11.35 27.38 -12.31
C ALA A 78 -10.58 28.33 -13.25
N VAL A 79 -10.11 27.82 -14.40
CA VAL A 79 -9.64 28.66 -15.51
C VAL A 79 -10.53 28.36 -16.71
N SER A 80 -11.37 29.34 -17.04
CA SER A 80 -12.06 29.50 -18.30
C SER A 80 -11.09 30.05 -19.34
N THR A 81 -11.05 29.47 -20.54
CA THR A 81 -10.50 30.13 -21.73
C THR A 81 -11.52 30.07 -22.86
N THR A 82 -12.14 31.22 -23.10
CA THR A 82 -12.85 31.58 -24.32
C THR A 82 -11.87 31.66 -25.49
N ALA A 83 -12.24 31.08 -26.64
CA ALA A 83 -11.51 31.23 -27.90
C ALA A 83 -12.40 31.99 -28.91
N THR A 84 -11.83 33.03 -29.48
CA THR A 84 -12.35 33.86 -30.58
C THR A 84 -11.88 33.31 -31.93
N ASP A 85 -12.77 33.28 -32.91
CA ASP A 85 -12.53 33.03 -34.36
C ASP A 85 -11.51 34.02 -34.97
N PRO A 86 -10.76 33.70 -36.07
CA PRO A 86 -11.33 33.77 -37.42
C PRO A 86 -10.70 32.92 -38.58
N LYS A 87 -11.57 32.59 -39.55
CA LYS A 87 -11.49 32.46 -41.04
C LYS A 87 -10.16 32.31 -41.84
N LYS A 88 -10.28 31.45 -42.86
CA LYS A 88 -9.43 30.90 -43.97
C LYS A 88 -8.82 31.85 -45.03
N SER A 89 -7.66 31.45 -45.60
CA SER A 89 -7.24 31.55 -47.05
C SER A 89 -5.92 30.75 -47.26
N ASP A 90 -5.87 29.68 -48.07
CA ASP A 90 -5.51 29.53 -49.51
C ASP A 90 -3.99 29.56 -49.81
N ASP A 91 -3.35 28.38 -49.85
CA ASP A 91 -2.44 27.90 -50.92
C ASP A 91 -1.91 26.49 -50.55
N GLY A 92 -2.02 25.53 -51.46
CA GLY A 92 -2.06 24.08 -51.18
C GLY A 92 -0.78 23.43 -50.63
N VAL A 93 -0.91 22.87 -49.41
CA VAL A 93 -0.11 21.75 -48.87
C VAL A 93 -1.05 20.87 -48.04
N GLU A 94 -1.28 19.63 -48.49
CA GLU A 94 -2.17 18.64 -47.88
C GLU A 94 -1.55 18.06 -46.60
N THR A 95 -2.12 18.38 -45.43
CA THR A 95 -1.87 17.64 -44.18
C THR A 95 -3.15 16.89 -43.82
N PHE A 96 -3.17 15.58 -44.06
CA PHE A 96 -4.30 14.73 -43.71
C PHE A 96 -4.45 14.61 -42.18
N THR A 97 -5.39 15.36 -41.64
CA THR A 97 -6.02 15.09 -40.33
C THR A 97 -7.40 14.53 -40.59
N MET A 98 -7.62 13.25 -40.29
CA MET A 98 -8.94 12.63 -40.31
C MET A 98 -9.16 11.83 -39.01
N ALA A 99 -9.97 12.44 -38.15
CA ALA A 99 -11.02 11.86 -37.33
C ALA A 99 -10.67 10.69 -36.38
N SER A 100 -10.37 11.03 -35.12
CA SER A 100 -10.55 10.11 -34.00
C SER A 100 -12.04 9.99 -33.64
N VAL A 101 -12.53 8.76 -33.69
CA VAL A 101 -13.81 8.25 -33.19
C VAL A 101 -14.08 8.75 -31.75
N PRO A 102 -15.32 9.10 -31.37
CA PRO A 102 -15.63 9.44 -29.98
C PRO A 102 -15.36 8.22 -29.08
N ALA A 103 -14.34 8.34 -28.23
CA ALA A 103 -14.04 7.35 -27.20
C ALA A 103 -15.18 7.33 -26.18
N ALA A 104 -15.87 6.19 -26.11
CA ALA A 104 -16.80 5.88 -25.05
C ALA A 104 -16.11 6.00 -23.69
N LEU A 105 -16.84 6.56 -22.73
CA LEU A 105 -16.47 6.64 -21.31
C LEU A 105 -15.97 5.28 -20.81
N PRO A 106 -14.83 5.20 -20.09
CA PRO A 106 -14.51 3.98 -19.37
C PRO A 106 -15.59 3.76 -18.32
N ALA A 107 -16.36 2.68 -18.51
CA ALA A 107 -17.28 2.16 -17.52
C ALA A 107 -16.53 1.99 -16.19
N SER A 108 -17.16 2.48 -15.12
CA SER A 108 -16.72 2.32 -13.75
C SER A 108 -16.32 0.87 -13.49
N ILE A 109 -15.07 0.67 -13.08
CA ILE A 109 -14.62 -0.58 -12.49
C ILE A 109 -15.52 -0.84 -11.26
N PRO A 110 -16.30 -1.93 -11.21
CA PRO A 110 -16.98 -2.30 -9.98
C PRO A 110 -15.91 -2.58 -8.93
N ALA A 111 -16.00 -1.87 -7.80
CA ALA A 111 -15.17 -2.10 -6.63
C ALA A 111 -15.15 -3.60 -6.32
N VAL A 112 -13.94 -4.16 -6.32
CA VAL A 112 -13.67 -5.49 -5.79
C VAL A 112 -14.15 -5.47 -4.34
N THR A 113 -15.31 -6.07 -4.14
CA THR A 113 -15.83 -6.37 -2.80
C THR A 113 -14.84 -7.36 -2.20
N ALA A 114 -13.99 -6.86 -1.31
CA ALA A 114 -13.27 -7.72 -0.39
C ALA A 114 -14.31 -8.66 0.23
N PRO A 115 -14.05 -9.97 0.32
CA PRO A 115 -14.99 -10.90 0.91
C PRO A 115 -15.25 -10.44 2.34
N VAL A 116 -16.49 -10.03 2.59
CA VAL A 116 -17.02 -9.85 3.93
C VAL A 116 -16.85 -11.19 4.61
N PHE A 117 -15.83 -11.31 5.46
CA PHE A 117 -15.73 -12.43 6.38
C PHE A 117 -16.88 -12.25 7.36
N LEU A 118 -18.05 -12.79 6.99
CA LEU A 118 -19.05 -13.20 7.96
C LEU A 118 -18.32 -14.22 8.82
N GLU A 119 -17.81 -13.79 9.99
CA GLU A 119 -17.48 -14.73 11.06
C GLU A 119 -18.74 -15.55 11.29
N LYS A 120 -18.77 -16.74 10.69
CA LYS A 120 -19.79 -17.75 10.89
C LYS A 120 -19.99 -17.83 12.41
N ASP A 121 -21.21 -17.59 12.89
CA ASP A 121 -21.54 -17.55 14.32
C ASP A 121 -21.18 -18.88 15.01
N MET A 122 -19.90 -19.04 15.34
CA MET A 122 -19.38 -20.15 16.12
C MET A 122 -19.68 -19.82 17.57
N HIS A 123 -20.84 -20.33 17.99
CA HIS A 123 -21.27 -20.39 19.36
C HIS A 123 -20.28 -21.25 20.17
N ASP A 124 -20.14 -20.96 21.48
CA ASP A 124 -19.34 -21.81 22.36
C ASP A 124 -19.87 -23.27 22.29
N PRO A 125 -19.01 -24.29 22.11
CA PRO A 125 -19.45 -25.70 22.10
C PRO A 125 -19.99 -26.08 23.49
N ALA A 126 -21.17 -26.70 23.56
CA ALA A 126 -21.94 -26.91 24.80
C ALA A 126 -21.11 -27.43 25.98
N ASP A 127 -20.07 -28.23 25.72
CA ASP A 127 -19.20 -28.85 26.71
C ASP A 127 -18.00 -28.00 27.21
N ALA A 128 -17.89 -26.73 26.79
CA ALA A 128 -16.77 -25.90 27.19
C ALA A 128 -16.83 -25.44 28.66
N ILE A 129 -15.78 -25.77 29.41
CA ILE A 129 -15.61 -25.37 30.81
C ILE A 129 -15.12 -23.91 30.83
N VAL A 130 -16.01 -23.00 31.22
CA VAL A 130 -15.70 -21.56 31.38
C VAL A 130 -15.60 -21.24 32.87
N ALA A 131 -14.52 -20.57 33.28
CA ALA A 131 -14.37 -20.14 34.68
C ALA A 131 -15.33 -18.98 35.00
N PRO A 132 -15.99 -18.99 36.18
CA PRO A 132 -16.83 -17.88 36.63
C PRO A 132 -15.99 -16.59 36.74
N GLY A 133 -16.51 -15.49 36.21
CA GLY A 133 -15.81 -14.21 36.06
C GLY A 133 -15.21 -13.97 34.66
N THR A 134 -15.27 -14.94 33.74
CA THR A 134 -14.78 -14.74 32.36
C THR A 134 -15.66 -13.76 31.61
N LEU A 135 -15.07 -12.71 31.01
CA LEU A 135 -15.82 -11.71 30.25
C LEU A 135 -16.18 -12.22 28.84
N CYS A 136 -17.35 -11.80 28.36
CA CYS A 136 -17.81 -12.04 27.00
C CYS A 136 -16.83 -11.40 26.01
N LYS A 137 -16.36 -12.20 25.07
CA LYS A 137 -15.37 -11.80 24.05
C LYS A 137 -15.98 -11.07 22.86
N ARG A 138 -17.31 -11.04 22.76
CA ARG A 138 -18.00 -10.24 21.74
C ARG A 138 -17.79 -8.75 22.05
N LYS A 139 -17.46 -7.98 21.02
CA LYS A 139 -17.12 -6.55 21.13
C LYS A 139 -18.28 -5.78 21.76
N THR A 140 -17.96 -4.87 22.69
CA THR A 140 -18.88 -4.02 23.46
C THR A 140 -19.88 -4.71 24.40
N CYS A 141 -19.86 -6.05 24.52
CA CYS A 141 -20.74 -6.75 25.45
C CYS A 141 -20.28 -6.62 26.91
N GLY A 142 -19.04 -7.05 27.22
CA GLY A 142 -18.45 -6.92 28.55
C GLY A 142 -19.12 -7.70 29.69
N GLN A 143 -20.12 -8.54 29.43
CA GLN A 143 -20.80 -9.33 30.46
C GLN A 143 -19.89 -10.43 31.01
N SER A 144 -19.92 -10.67 32.33
CA SER A 144 -19.19 -11.77 32.96
C SER A 144 -20.00 -13.07 32.98
N PHE A 145 -19.31 -14.19 32.78
CA PHE A 145 -19.86 -15.52 32.95
C PHE A 145 -20.06 -15.79 34.45
N LEU A 146 -21.28 -16.03 34.90
CA LEU A 146 -21.59 -16.47 36.26
C LEU A 146 -21.92 -17.95 36.27
N ASP A 147 -22.91 -18.35 35.46
CA ASP A 147 -23.40 -19.73 35.34
C ASP A 147 -23.79 -20.06 33.89
N ASP A 148 -24.16 -21.32 33.60
CA ASP A 148 -24.63 -21.74 32.26
C ASP A 148 -25.87 -20.96 31.77
N THR A 149 -26.65 -20.40 32.69
CA THR A 149 -27.74 -19.47 32.36
C THR A 149 -27.20 -18.19 31.69
N SER A 150 -26.06 -17.64 32.15
CA SER A 150 -25.40 -16.47 31.55
C SER A 150 -24.91 -16.73 30.12
N ARG A 151 -24.68 -18.00 29.76
CA ARG A 151 -24.31 -18.40 28.40
C ARG A 151 -25.45 -18.28 27.41
N SER A 152 -26.65 -18.60 27.86
CA SER A 152 -27.86 -18.59 27.04
C SER A 152 -28.55 -17.22 26.98
N GLN A 153 -28.06 -16.23 27.74
CA GLN A 153 -28.57 -14.86 27.72
C GLN A 153 -28.26 -14.12 26.42
N GLU A 154 -29.09 -13.10 26.16
CA GLU A 154 -28.97 -12.22 25.00
C GLU A 154 -27.76 -11.28 25.13
N CYS A 155 -26.77 -11.50 24.27
CA CYS A 155 -25.56 -10.72 24.10
C CYS A 155 -25.74 -9.66 23.02
N ILE A 156 -25.86 -8.40 23.43
CA ILE A 156 -25.85 -7.24 22.54
C ILE A 156 -24.41 -6.85 22.22
N HIS A 157 -24.01 -6.91 20.96
CA HIS A 157 -22.63 -6.68 20.51
C HIS A 157 -22.56 -6.10 19.10
N HIS A 158 -21.37 -5.66 18.67
CA HIS A 158 -21.12 -5.32 17.28
C HIS A 158 -20.40 -6.49 16.56
N PRO A 159 -20.98 -7.08 15.50
CA PRO A 159 -20.29 -8.04 14.64
C PRO A 159 -19.28 -7.36 13.69
N GLY A 160 -19.36 -6.03 13.54
CA GLY A 160 -18.47 -5.26 12.68
C GLY A 160 -17.07 -5.00 13.28
N ALA A 161 -16.18 -4.49 12.44
CA ALA A 161 -14.90 -3.93 12.86
C ALA A 161 -15.08 -2.46 13.27
N PRO A 162 -14.25 -1.95 14.20
CA PRO A 162 -14.17 -0.51 14.44
C PRO A 162 -13.66 0.19 13.17
N VAL A 163 -14.32 1.27 12.78
CA VAL A 163 -14.00 2.05 11.57
C VAL A 163 -13.72 3.49 12.00
N PHE A 164 -12.54 3.98 11.63
CA PHE A 164 -12.10 5.35 11.88
C PHE A 164 -11.78 6.02 10.54
N HIS A 165 -12.70 6.83 10.02
CA HIS A 165 -12.47 7.62 8.80
C HIS A 165 -13.04 9.03 8.96
N GLU A 166 -12.34 10.00 8.38
CA GLU A 166 -12.80 11.40 8.28
C GLU A 166 -13.09 12.05 9.64
N GLY A 167 -12.30 11.71 10.67
CA GLY A 167 -12.48 12.22 12.04
C GLY A 167 -13.63 11.58 12.82
N SER A 168 -14.47 10.79 12.15
CA SER A 168 -15.57 10.04 12.76
C SER A 168 -15.16 8.59 13.08
N LYS A 169 -15.71 8.08 14.18
CA LYS A 169 -15.43 6.75 14.74
C LYS A 169 -16.73 6.00 14.87
N GLY A 170 -16.79 4.76 14.42
CA GLY A 170 -18.01 3.97 14.46
C GLY A 170 -17.73 2.49 14.21
N TRP A 171 -18.78 1.71 14.04
CA TRP A 171 -18.68 0.28 13.74
C TRP A 171 -19.14 0.02 12.32
N SER A 172 -18.49 -0.90 11.60
CA SER A 172 -18.92 -1.24 10.23
C SER A 172 -20.32 -1.85 10.16
N CYS A 173 -20.86 -2.39 11.26
CA CYS A 173 -22.19 -2.99 11.30
C CYS A 173 -23.35 -1.96 11.39
N CYS A 174 -23.07 -0.72 11.77
CA CYS A 174 -24.13 0.25 12.05
C CYS A 174 -23.72 1.67 11.68
N THR A 175 -24.69 2.49 11.28
CA THR A 175 -24.45 3.85 10.78
C THR A 175 -24.08 4.86 11.88
N ARG A 176 -24.16 4.49 13.17
CA ARG A 176 -23.82 5.40 14.28
C ARG A 176 -22.32 5.69 14.28
N ARG A 177 -21.98 6.97 14.14
CA ARG A 177 -20.61 7.50 14.20
C ARG A 177 -20.55 8.61 15.24
N VAL A 178 -19.40 8.74 15.87
CA VAL A 178 -19.11 9.74 16.90
C VAL A 178 -17.75 10.36 16.62
N LEU A 179 -17.55 11.61 17.00
CA LEU A 179 -16.27 12.31 16.78
C LEU A 179 -15.28 12.00 17.90
N GLU A 180 -15.78 11.90 19.13
CA GLU A 180 -14.98 11.63 20.33
C GLU A 180 -14.75 10.13 20.56
N PHE A 181 -13.54 9.78 21.02
CA PHE A 181 -13.16 8.38 21.26
C PHE A 181 -13.88 7.77 22.46
N ASP A 182 -14.09 8.55 23.52
CA ASP A 182 -14.78 8.08 24.73
C ASP A 182 -16.27 7.80 24.46
N GLU A 183 -16.87 8.53 23.54
CA GLU A 183 -18.23 8.25 23.07
C GLU A 183 -18.26 6.97 22.22
N PHE A 184 -17.20 6.68 21.47
CA PHE A 184 -17.09 5.48 20.64
C PHE A 184 -17.10 4.20 21.49
N LEU A 185 -16.38 4.20 22.62
CA LEU A 185 -16.39 3.10 23.58
C LEU A 185 -17.78 2.86 24.21
N LYS A 186 -18.63 3.89 24.26
CA LYS A 186 -19.99 3.83 24.82
C LYS A 186 -21.05 3.43 23.80
N ILE A 187 -20.69 3.23 22.53
CA ILE A 187 -21.65 2.79 21.51
C ILE A 187 -22.13 1.37 21.88
N LYS A 188 -23.44 1.24 22.13
CA LYS A 188 -24.09 -0.05 22.41
C LYS A 188 -24.10 -0.92 21.16
N GLY A 189 -23.93 -2.22 21.35
CA GLY A 189 -23.98 -3.22 20.29
C GLY A 189 -25.21 -3.09 19.38
N CYS A 190 -25.02 -3.43 18.10
CA CYS A 190 -26.03 -3.32 17.05
C CYS A 190 -26.78 -4.64 16.78
N SER A 191 -26.27 -5.77 17.30
CA SER A 191 -26.79 -7.12 17.06
C SER A 191 -26.94 -7.90 18.36
N THR A 192 -27.96 -8.76 18.43
CA THR A 192 -28.24 -9.63 19.58
C THR A 192 -27.98 -11.09 19.21
N SER A 193 -27.12 -11.76 19.97
CA SER A 193 -26.79 -13.19 19.80
C SER A 193 -26.58 -13.84 21.17
N LYS A 194 -26.17 -15.10 21.26
CA LYS A 194 -25.69 -15.68 22.54
C LYS A 194 -24.29 -15.16 22.89
N HIS A 195 -23.96 -15.14 24.18
CA HIS A 195 -22.61 -14.79 24.62
C HIS A 195 -21.55 -15.76 24.09
N ARG A 196 -20.32 -15.26 23.97
CA ARG A 196 -19.15 -16.08 23.64
C ARG A 196 -18.08 -15.87 24.72
N PHE A 197 -17.83 -16.88 25.52
CA PHE A 197 -16.85 -16.81 26.62
C PHE A 197 -15.58 -17.61 26.31
N THR A 198 -15.70 -18.65 25.49
CA THR A 198 -14.54 -19.39 25.04
C THR A 198 -13.84 -18.62 23.92
N ASN A 199 -12.52 -18.68 23.94
CA ASN A 199 -11.82 -18.55 22.69
C ASN A 199 -12.11 -19.87 21.98
N VAL A 200 -13.08 -19.93 21.06
CA VAL A 200 -13.11 -20.99 20.00
C VAL A 200 -11.82 -20.95 19.13
N HIS A 201 -10.84 -20.15 19.54
CA HIS A 201 -9.50 -20.06 19.02
C HIS A 201 -8.45 -20.42 20.08
N LEU A 202 -8.69 -21.42 20.93
CA LEU A 202 -7.62 -22.08 21.68
C LEU A 202 -7.99 -23.56 21.68
N GLU A 203 -7.09 -24.40 21.19
CA GLU A 203 -7.24 -25.86 20.96
C GLU A 203 -7.90 -26.28 19.65
N SER A 204 -7.37 -25.78 18.52
CA SER A 204 -6.95 -26.59 17.35
C SER A 204 -6.61 -25.65 16.20
N THR A 205 -5.41 -25.83 15.62
CA THR A 205 -4.82 -25.12 14.46
C THR A 205 -4.31 -23.70 14.71
N ASP A 206 -2.98 -23.57 14.70
CA ASP A 206 -2.23 -22.35 14.43
C ASP A 206 -2.92 -21.44 13.39
N ILE A 207 -3.60 -20.38 13.83
CA ILE A 207 -3.74 -19.21 12.96
C ILE A 207 -2.40 -18.49 13.02
N LYS A 208 -1.44 -19.04 12.27
CA LYS A 208 -0.25 -18.32 11.83
C LYS A 208 -0.75 -17.04 11.17
N GLN A 209 -0.58 -15.91 11.82
CA GLN A 209 -0.84 -14.61 11.22
C GLN A 209 0.03 -14.52 9.96
N VAL A 210 -0.57 -14.65 8.78
CA VAL A 210 0.16 -14.65 7.51
C VAL A 210 0.48 -13.21 7.15
N VAL A 211 1.77 -12.89 7.11
CA VAL A 211 2.27 -11.56 6.76
C VAL A 211 2.59 -11.54 5.28
N GLU A 212 2.03 -10.59 4.54
CA GLU A 212 2.41 -10.34 3.15
C GLU A 212 3.75 -9.58 3.13
N CYS A 213 4.81 -10.23 2.63
CA CYS A 213 6.11 -9.61 2.49
C CYS A 213 6.25 -8.94 1.13
N ARG A 214 6.80 -7.72 1.12
CA ARG A 214 7.26 -7.09 -0.12
C ARG A 214 8.40 -7.92 -0.70
N ARG A 215 8.37 -8.10 -2.02
CA ARG A 215 9.38 -8.82 -2.79
C ARG A 215 9.92 -7.92 -3.90
N ASP A 216 11.18 -8.11 -4.24
CA ASP A 216 11.85 -7.45 -5.36
C ASP A 216 12.84 -8.43 -5.98
N TRP A 217 13.08 -8.34 -7.28
CA TRP A 217 14.03 -9.23 -7.93
C TRP A 217 14.75 -8.54 -9.07
N TYR A 218 15.96 -8.98 -9.32
CA TYR A 218 16.76 -8.58 -10.48
C TYR A 218 17.53 -9.79 -10.99
N GLN A 219 18.20 -9.64 -12.13
CA GLN A 219 18.98 -10.72 -12.71
C GLN A 219 20.31 -10.23 -13.25
N THR A 220 21.24 -11.15 -13.33
CA THR A 220 22.47 -11.06 -14.11
C THR A 220 22.35 -12.01 -15.31
N PRO A 221 23.35 -12.09 -16.21
CA PRO A 221 23.34 -13.07 -17.30
C PRO A 221 23.11 -14.50 -16.79
N ASP A 222 23.69 -14.84 -15.64
CA ASP A 222 23.79 -16.20 -15.14
C ASP A 222 22.91 -16.53 -13.92
N THR A 223 22.39 -15.52 -13.22
CA THR A 223 21.66 -15.73 -11.96
C THR A 223 20.45 -14.80 -11.86
N VAL A 224 19.44 -15.24 -11.12
CA VAL A 224 18.29 -14.43 -10.71
C VAL A 224 18.36 -14.25 -9.21
N ILE A 225 18.26 -13.01 -8.74
CA ILE A 225 18.36 -12.67 -7.31
C ILE A 225 17.00 -12.14 -6.86
N LEU A 226 16.35 -12.86 -5.95
CA LEU A 226 15.08 -12.52 -5.33
C LEU A 226 15.32 -12.06 -3.88
N SER A 227 14.90 -10.84 -3.58
CA SER A 227 14.92 -10.24 -2.24
C SER A 227 13.51 -10.22 -1.65
N ILE A 228 13.30 -10.89 -0.52
CA ILE A 228 12.05 -10.83 0.24
C ILE A 228 12.29 -9.96 1.49
N PHE A 229 11.62 -8.83 1.58
CA PHE A 229 11.79 -7.87 2.68
C PHE A 229 11.02 -8.35 3.91
N ALA A 230 11.77 -8.97 4.83
CA ALA A 230 11.29 -9.55 6.06
C ALA A 230 12.28 -9.20 7.18
N LYS A 231 11.79 -8.54 8.23
CA LYS A 231 12.59 -8.17 9.42
C LYS A 231 12.34 -9.16 10.54
N LYS A 232 13.35 -9.41 11.39
CA LYS A 232 13.23 -10.32 12.55
C LYS A 232 12.84 -11.75 12.17
N VAL A 233 13.41 -12.24 11.07
CA VAL A 233 13.23 -13.62 10.60
C VAL A 233 14.00 -14.58 11.50
N ASP A 234 13.37 -15.67 11.88
CA ASP A 234 14.05 -16.78 12.55
C ASP A 234 14.81 -17.62 11.51
N LYS A 235 16.14 -17.63 11.61
CA LYS A 235 17.03 -18.32 10.67
C LYS A 235 16.92 -19.83 10.74
N LEU A 236 16.57 -20.39 11.90
CA LEU A 236 16.54 -21.84 12.10
C LEU A 236 15.20 -22.44 11.65
N ALA A 237 14.11 -21.68 11.80
CA ALA A 237 12.78 -22.12 11.43
C ALA A 237 12.41 -21.79 9.97
N THR A 238 13.07 -20.80 9.34
CA THR A 238 12.83 -20.44 7.94
C THR A 238 13.40 -21.49 7.00
N THR A 239 12.59 -21.98 6.07
CA THR A 239 12.97 -23.02 5.10
C THR A 239 12.83 -22.50 3.68
N VAL A 240 13.84 -22.76 2.84
CA VAL A 240 13.82 -22.47 1.40
C VAL A 240 14.12 -23.77 0.66
N VAL A 241 13.21 -24.17 -0.21
CA VAL A 241 13.35 -25.36 -1.04
C VAL A 241 13.46 -24.95 -2.50
N PHE A 242 14.56 -25.32 -3.13
CA PHE A 242 14.83 -25.12 -4.54
C PHE A 242 14.43 -26.38 -5.31
N ASP A 243 13.58 -26.21 -6.32
CA ASP A 243 13.30 -27.24 -7.30
C ASP A 243 13.76 -26.75 -8.69
N LYS A 244 13.77 -27.64 -9.69
CA LYS A 244 14.23 -27.28 -11.04
C LYS A 244 13.36 -26.19 -11.66
N THR A 245 12.06 -26.20 -11.39
CA THR A 245 11.09 -25.28 -12.00
C THR A 245 10.19 -24.59 -10.98
N SER A 246 10.42 -24.75 -9.68
CA SER A 246 9.62 -24.11 -8.64
C SER A 246 10.48 -23.66 -7.46
N LEU A 247 9.98 -22.69 -6.72
CA LEU A 247 10.62 -22.15 -5.53
C LEU A 247 9.60 -22.12 -4.40
N LYS A 248 9.94 -22.71 -3.25
CA LYS A 248 9.12 -22.66 -2.04
C LYS A 248 9.89 -22.01 -0.91
N VAL A 249 9.33 -20.95 -0.37
CA VAL A 249 9.92 -20.16 0.72
C VAL A 249 8.92 -20.06 1.85
N ASP A 250 9.27 -20.61 3.00
CA ASP A 250 8.49 -20.56 4.23
C ASP A 250 9.28 -19.78 5.28
N ILE A 251 8.85 -18.56 5.56
CA ILE A 251 9.48 -17.63 6.51
C ILE A 251 8.72 -17.70 7.83
N LEU A 252 9.46 -17.93 8.92
CA LEU A 252 8.94 -17.79 10.27
C LEU A 252 9.57 -16.56 10.94
N PHE A 253 8.74 -15.74 11.56
CA PHE A 253 9.18 -14.57 12.31
C PHE A 253 9.29 -14.88 13.80
N LEU A 254 10.18 -14.15 14.49
CA LEU A 254 10.36 -14.28 15.94
C LEU A 254 9.12 -13.88 16.75
N ASP A 255 8.16 -13.18 16.15
CA ASP A 255 6.89 -12.80 16.77
C ASP A 255 5.79 -13.86 16.62
N GLY A 256 6.11 -15.02 16.03
CA GLY A 256 5.18 -16.12 15.78
C GLY A 256 4.34 -15.97 14.50
N SER A 257 4.48 -14.85 13.77
CA SER A 257 3.88 -14.71 12.44
C SER A 257 4.66 -15.52 11.40
N SER A 258 4.05 -15.76 10.23
CA SER A 258 4.73 -16.48 9.13
C SER A 258 4.40 -15.86 7.77
N SER A 259 5.29 -16.05 6.79
CA SER A 259 5.03 -15.69 5.39
C SER A 259 5.40 -16.87 4.51
N GLN A 260 4.54 -17.18 3.54
CA GLN A 260 4.79 -18.25 2.57
C GLN A 260 4.79 -17.67 1.17
N TYR A 261 5.78 -18.06 0.39
CA TYR A 261 5.92 -17.69 -1.01
C TYR A 261 6.29 -18.92 -1.82
N HIS A 262 5.30 -19.51 -2.48
CA HIS A 262 5.45 -20.66 -3.35
C HIS A 262 5.08 -20.22 -4.75
N THR A 263 5.99 -20.42 -5.70
CA THR A 263 5.76 -20.04 -7.09
C THR A 263 6.45 -20.99 -8.04
N ASP A 264 5.86 -21.16 -9.22
CA ASP A 264 6.54 -21.76 -10.35
C ASP A 264 7.49 -20.73 -10.97
N LEU A 265 8.65 -21.17 -11.42
CA LEU A 265 9.67 -20.31 -11.98
C LEU A 265 9.46 -20.15 -13.48
N PHE A 266 9.78 -18.96 -13.99
CA PHE A 266 9.66 -18.65 -15.42
C PHE A 266 10.52 -19.56 -16.29
N GLN A 267 11.72 -19.94 -15.83
CA GLN A 267 12.66 -20.84 -16.52
C GLN A 267 13.31 -21.79 -15.50
N PRO A 268 13.88 -22.92 -15.96
CA PRO A 268 14.55 -23.85 -15.06
C PRO A 268 15.82 -23.25 -14.44
N ILE A 269 16.08 -23.66 -13.20
CA ILE A 269 17.27 -23.30 -12.42
C ILE A 269 18.09 -24.55 -12.10
N ASP A 270 19.33 -24.36 -11.69
CA ASP A 270 20.15 -25.40 -11.05
C ASP A 270 19.97 -25.32 -9.52
N PRO A 271 19.23 -26.27 -8.89
CA PRO A 271 18.99 -26.24 -7.46
C PRO A 271 20.25 -26.39 -6.62
N ASN A 272 21.29 -27.08 -7.13
CA ASN A 272 22.52 -27.35 -6.38
C ASN A 272 23.43 -26.12 -6.31
N ALA A 273 23.38 -25.29 -7.35
CA ALA A 273 24.14 -24.03 -7.42
C ALA A 273 23.34 -22.83 -6.89
N SER A 274 22.06 -23.01 -6.55
CA SER A 274 21.20 -21.99 -5.96
C SER A 274 21.38 -21.94 -4.45
N LYS A 275 21.29 -20.74 -3.87
CA LYS A 275 21.55 -20.51 -2.44
C LYS A 275 20.65 -19.42 -1.88
N PHE A 276 20.46 -19.41 -0.55
CA PHE A 276 19.78 -18.32 0.13
C PHE A 276 20.58 -17.84 1.34
N GLU A 277 20.36 -16.59 1.72
CA GLU A 277 20.97 -15.96 2.89
C GLU A 277 19.93 -15.12 3.64
N VAL A 278 19.81 -15.36 4.94
CA VAL A 278 18.92 -14.60 5.82
C VAL A 278 19.68 -13.42 6.42
N LEU A 279 19.41 -12.21 5.91
CA LEU A 279 19.96 -10.95 6.43
C LEU A 279 19.02 -10.33 7.48
N SER A 280 19.44 -9.21 8.08
CA SER A 280 18.69 -8.54 9.15
C SER A 280 17.40 -7.87 8.68
N THR A 281 17.35 -7.42 7.42
CA THR A 281 16.24 -6.65 6.84
C THR A 281 15.55 -7.35 5.67
N LYS A 282 16.14 -8.43 5.14
CA LYS A 282 15.64 -9.18 4.00
C LYS A 282 16.18 -10.61 3.98
N LEU A 283 15.46 -11.48 3.28
CA LEU A 283 15.92 -12.80 2.83
C LEU A 283 16.37 -12.66 1.37
N GLU A 284 17.62 -12.95 1.08
CA GLU A 284 18.15 -12.97 -0.29
C GLU A 284 18.24 -14.39 -0.81
N ILE A 285 17.69 -14.61 -2.00
CA ILE A 285 17.64 -15.90 -2.66
C ILE A 285 18.31 -15.74 -4.02
N VAL A 286 19.38 -16.49 -4.26
CA VAL A 286 20.15 -16.49 -5.51
C VAL A 286 19.86 -17.78 -6.25
N LEU A 287 19.17 -17.68 -7.37
CA LEU A 287 18.84 -18.78 -8.26
C LEU A 287 19.86 -18.83 -9.40
N LYS A 288 20.56 -19.95 -9.57
CA LYS A 288 21.45 -20.16 -10.71
C LYS A 288 20.61 -20.58 -11.91
N LYS A 289 20.65 -19.83 -13.00
CA LYS A 289 19.89 -20.19 -14.21
C LYS A 289 20.47 -21.47 -14.82
N ALA A 290 19.62 -22.42 -15.19
CA ALA A 290 20.05 -23.62 -15.90
C ALA A 290 20.32 -23.33 -17.39
N ASN A 291 19.65 -22.32 -17.93
CA ASN A 291 19.83 -21.81 -19.28
C ASN A 291 20.34 -20.36 -19.26
N SER A 292 21.14 -19.97 -20.24
CA SER A 292 21.66 -18.59 -20.35
C SER A 292 20.60 -17.60 -20.86
N LEU A 293 19.32 -17.87 -20.59
CA LEU A 293 18.20 -17.05 -21.04
C LEU A 293 17.90 -15.91 -20.06
N SER A 294 17.44 -14.79 -20.60
CA SER A 294 16.96 -13.66 -19.81
C SER A 294 15.53 -13.90 -19.35
N TRP A 295 15.25 -13.63 -18.09
CA TRP A 295 13.93 -13.80 -17.50
C TRP A 295 13.13 -12.51 -17.67
N VAL A 296 11.92 -12.57 -18.22
CA VAL A 296 11.03 -11.40 -18.34
C VAL A 296 10.19 -11.22 -17.07
N ALA A 297 9.92 -12.32 -16.38
CA ALA A 297 9.25 -12.36 -15.10
C ALA A 297 9.90 -13.44 -14.22
N ILE A 298 9.70 -13.37 -12.89
CA ILE A 298 10.10 -14.44 -11.98
C ILE A 298 9.13 -15.62 -12.05
N GLU A 299 7.83 -15.32 -12.23
CA GLU A 299 6.75 -16.28 -12.34
C GLU A 299 6.32 -16.42 -13.82
N PRO A 300 5.85 -17.60 -14.24
CA PRO A 300 5.21 -17.77 -15.53
C PRO A 300 3.97 -16.89 -15.63
N LYS A 301 3.87 -16.07 -16.68
CA LYS A 301 2.63 -15.33 -17.01
C LYS A 301 2.21 -15.73 -18.41
N GLU A 302 0.91 -15.95 -18.61
CA GLU A 302 0.34 -16.37 -19.91
C GLU A 302 0.50 -15.30 -21.01
N ASN A 303 0.64 -14.04 -20.61
CA ASN A 303 0.72 -12.89 -21.53
C ASN A 303 2.16 -12.35 -21.72
N VAL A 304 3.20 -13.16 -21.53
CA VAL A 304 4.58 -12.67 -21.73
C VAL A 304 4.92 -12.62 -23.21
N THR A 305 4.80 -11.42 -23.79
CA THR A 305 5.38 -11.10 -25.09
C THR A 305 6.89 -10.98 -24.91
N THR A 306 7.62 -12.06 -25.18
CA THR A 306 9.09 -12.04 -25.24
C THR A 306 9.52 -11.14 -26.40
N TRP A 307 10.19 -10.03 -26.12
CA TRP A 307 10.88 -9.24 -27.13
C TRP A 307 12.38 -9.49 -26.98
N THR A 308 12.92 -10.41 -27.77
CA THR A 308 14.36 -10.58 -27.88
C THR A 308 14.89 -9.52 -28.85
N THR A 309 15.08 -8.29 -28.39
CA THR A 309 16.00 -7.38 -29.08
C THR A 309 17.31 -7.43 -28.33
N PHE A 310 18.32 -8.06 -28.93
CA PHE A 310 19.66 -7.51 -29.16
C PHE A 310 20.56 -8.65 -29.65
N GLY A 311 20.73 -8.72 -30.97
CA GLY A 311 21.77 -9.49 -31.64
C GLY A 311 22.18 -8.76 -32.91
N ILE A 312 23.24 -7.94 -32.82
CA ILE A 312 23.91 -7.39 -34.01
C ILE A 312 24.92 -8.45 -34.47
N THR A 313 24.44 -9.51 -35.11
CA THR A 313 25.32 -10.39 -35.91
C THR A 313 24.53 -10.93 -37.10
N GLY A 314 24.65 -10.24 -38.24
CA GLY A 314 24.05 -10.65 -39.51
C GLY A 314 23.37 -9.48 -40.21
N SER A 315 23.99 -8.99 -41.26
CA SER A 315 23.47 -7.93 -42.13
C SER A 315 22.13 -8.35 -42.72
N VAL A 316 21.05 -7.65 -42.31
CA VAL A 316 19.76 -7.37 -42.99
C VAL A 316 18.66 -7.38 -41.92
N GLY A 317 18.50 -6.23 -41.26
CA GLY A 317 17.35 -5.98 -40.40
C GLY A 317 16.12 -5.67 -41.25
N THR A 318 15.12 -6.54 -41.24
CA THR A 318 13.77 -6.20 -41.69
C THR A 318 12.99 -5.61 -40.51
N VAL A 319 12.95 -4.28 -40.46
CA VAL A 319 11.99 -3.54 -39.63
C VAL A 319 10.61 -3.74 -40.28
N GLY A 320 9.64 -4.33 -39.57
CA GLY A 320 8.24 -4.34 -40.01
C GLY A 320 7.49 -5.68 -40.02
N GLY A 321 7.93 -6.70 -39.28
CA GLY A 321 7.08 -7.87 -39.01
C GLY A 321 5.89 -7.48 -38.13
N LYS A 322 4.66 -7.54 -38.66
CA LYS A 322 3.40 -7.31 -37.91
C LYS A 322 2.87 -8.56 -37.21
N GLU A 323 3.55 -9.69 -37.39
CA GLU A 323 3.20 -10.95 -36.74
C GLU A 323 4.28 -11.33 -35.72
N ALA A 324 3.83 -11.58 -34.49
CA ALA A 324 4.67 -12.07 -33.41
C ALA A 324 5.01 -13.54 -33.69
N VAL A 325 6.27 -13.81 -34.06
CA VAL A 325 6.79 -15.17 -34.10
C VAL A 325 7.27 -15.52 -32.71
N VAL A 326 6.64 -16.50 -32.07
CA VAL A 326 7.13 -17.08 -30.82
C VAL A 326 8.47 -17.73 -31.12
N GLY A 327 9.56 -17.15 -30.64
CA GLY A 327 10.88 -17.77 -30.72
C GLY A 327 10.85 -19.12 -29.98
N HIS A 328 11.48 -20.15 -30.56
CA HIS A 328 11.63 -21.47 -29.93
C HIS A 328 12.41 -21.45 -28.59
N ASP A 329 12.95 -20.29 -28.19
CA ASP A 329 13.54 -20.00 -26.87
C ASP A 329 12.49 -19.58 -25.81
N ALA A 330 11.20 -19.79 -26.07
CA ALA A 330 10.11 -19.43 -25.17
C ALA A 330 10.18 -20.24 -23.85
N PRO A 331 10.05 -19.59 -22.68
CA PRO A 331 10.01 -20.24 -21.38
C PRO A 331 8.91 -21.29 -21.24
N LEU A 332 9.37 -22.55 -21.19
CA LEU A 332 8.64 -23.80 -21.04
C LEU A 332 7.96 -23.95 -19.66
N HIS A 333 6.97 -23.12 -19.35
CA HIS A 333 5.76 -23.65 -18.71
C HIS A 333 4.65 -23.87 -19.76
N LEU A 334 4.92 -23.51 -21.02
CA LEU A 334 4.00 -23.44 -22.13
C LEU A 334 4.12 -24.65 -23.05
N LEU A 335 3.58 -25.80 -22.65
CA LEU A 335 2.55 -26.48 -23.44
C LEU A 335 1.67 -27.25 -22.44
N PRO A 336 0.35 -27.34 -22.68
CA PRO A 336 -0.65 -27.65 -21.66
C PRO A 336 -0.35 -28.93 -20.88
N LYS A 337 -0.52 -28.87 -19.54
CA LYS A 337 -0.74 -30.08 -18.74
C LYS A 337 -2.13 -30.58 -19.10
N HIS A 338 -2.21 -31.62 -19.92
CA HIS A 338 -3.46 -32.20 -20.37
C HIS A 338 -4.17 -32.99 -19.26
#